data_AF-A0A1F5DKB0-F1
#
_entry.id   AF-A0A1F5DKB0-F1
#
_cell.length_a   1.000
_cell.length_b   1.000
_cell.length_c   1.000
_cell.angle_alpha   90.00
_cell.angle_beta   90.00
_cell.angle_gamma   90.00
#
_symmetry.space_group_name_H-M   'P 1'
#
loop_
_entity.id
_entity.type
_entity.pdbx_description
1 polymer ?
#
loop_
_entity_poly.entity_id
_entity_poly.type
_entity_poly.pdbx_seq_one_letter_code
_entity_poly.pdbx_strand_id
1 'polypeptide(L)'
;MDTLFLDAGNLFFFISGFLMLNTAYRDRKVLKGYSFFGTILVVLAIGLTLVYYAQQGFWLSSALTLPMYTYWLIVCASILSRRLRGSHPPPEST
;
A
#
# COMPACT_ATOMS: atom_id res chain seq x y z
N MET A 1 6.20 -25.95 14.01
CA MET A 1 5.41 -24.90 14.71
C MET A 1 5.63 -23.56 14.01
N ASP A 2 5.74 -23.55 12.68
CA ASP A 2 6.69 -22.63 12.03
C ASP A 2 6.02 -21.46 11.28
N THR A 3 4.70 -21.48 11.11
CA THR A 3 3.94 -20.39 10.50
C THR A 3 3.18 -19.53 11.52
N LEU A 4 3.02 -19.99 12.76
CA LEU A 4 2.22 -19.29 13.78
C LEU A 4 2.73 -17.86 14.04
N PHE A 5 4.05 -17.69 14.15
CA PHE A 5 4.66 -16.37 14.33
C PHE A 5 4.49 -15.48 13.09
N LEU A 6 4.60 -16.06 11.90
CA LEU A 6 4.40 -15.36 10.63
C LEU A 6 2.95 -14.89 10.50
N ASP A 7 2.00 -15.77 10.77
CA ASP A 7 0.56 -15.48 10.72
C ASP A 7 0.15 -14.47 11.79
N ALA A 8 0.70 -14.57 13.01
CA ALA A 8 0.47 -13.59 14.07
C ALA A 8 1.00 -12.19 13.67
N GLY A 9 2.22 -12.13 13.12
CA GLY A 9 2.77 -10.88 12.58
C GLY A 9 1.92 -10.31 11.44
N ASN A 10 1.49 -11.15 10.52
CA ASN A 10 0.64 -10.76 9.40
C ASN A 10 -0.76 -10.34 9.85
N LEU A 11 -1.28 -10.85 10.98
CA LEU A 11 -2.52 -10.38 11.58
C LEU A 11 -2.40 -8.93 12.09
N PHE A 12 -1.28 -8.56 12.71
CA PHE A 12 -1.03 -7.16 13.07
C PHE A 12 -0.94 -6.27 11.83
N PHE A 13 -0.26 -6.73 10.77
CA PHE A 13 -0.23 -6.01 9.49
C PHE A 13 -1.62 -5.87 8.86
N PHE A 14 -2.46 -6.90 8.97
CA PHE A 14 -3.84 -6.87 8.48
C PHE A 14 -4.65 -5.78 9.20
N ILE A 15 -4.64 -5.80 10.54
CA ILE A 15 -5.37 -4.81 11.35
C ILE A 15 -4.84 -3.40 11.07
N SER A 16 -3.52 -3.24 11.03
CA SER A 16 -2.89 -1.96 10.71
C SER A 16 -3.29 -1.46 9.32
N GLY A 17 -3.21 -2.33 8.30
CA GLY A 17 -3.60 -2.00 6.92
C GLY A 17 -5.07 -1.55 6.83
N PHE A 18 -5.98 -2.22 7.53
CA PHE A 18 -7.39 -1.80 7.60
C PHE A 18 -7.58 -0.44 8.29
N LEU A 19 -6.90 -0.20 9.41
CA LEU A 19 -6.95 1.08 10.11
C LEU A 19 -6.36 2.23 9.26
N MET A 20 -5.27 1.96 8.55
CA MET A 20 -4.64 2.90 7.63
C MET A 20 -5.57 3.21 6.44
N LEU A 21 -6.22 2.19 5.86
CA LEU A 21 -7.25 2.38 4.82
C LEU A 21 -8.41 3.23 5.31
N ASN A 22 -8.96 2.93 6.50
CA ASN A 22 -10.04 3.71 7.10
C ASN A 22 -9.61 5.17 7.34
N THR A 23 -8.38 5.39 7.82
CA THR A 23 -7.81 6.72 8.00
C THR A 23 -7.68 7.47 6.67
N ALA A 24 -7.17 6.82 5.62
CA ALA A 24 -7.07 7.42 4.29
C ALA A 24 -8.44 7.70 3.64
N TYR A 25 -9.44 6.88 3.94
CA TYR A 25 -10.82 7.11 3.50
C TYR A 25 -11.43 8.33 4.17
N ARG A 26 -11.22 8.50 5.49
CA ARG A 26 -11.72 9.62 6.28
C ARG A 26 -10.98 10.93 6.00
N ASP A 27 -9.66 10.90 5.86
CA ASP A 27 -8.84 12.07 5.55
C ASP A 27 -7.80 11.78 4.47
N ARG A 28 -8.09 12.18 3.23
CA ARG A 28 -7.15 12.02 2.11
C ARG A 28 -5.88 12.87 2.21
N LYS A 29 -5.77 13.78 3.18
CA LYS A 29 -4.54 14.56 3.41
C LYS A 29 -3.40 13.67 3.92
N VAL A 30 -3.68 12.56 4.60
CA VAL A 30 -2.60 11.66 5.06
C VAL A 30 -1.80 11.07 3.90
N LEU A 31 -2.43 10.92 2.72
CA LEU A 31 -1.78 10.44 1.51
C LEU A 31 -0.74 11.42 0.91
N LYS A 32 -0.67 12.68 1.40
CA LYS A 32 0.24 13.71 0.85
C LYS A 32 1.66 13.67 1.40
N GLY A 33 1.89 13.06 2.57
CA GLY A 33 3.17 13.14 3.27
C GLY A 33 4.25 12.18 2.79
N TYR A 34 3.91 11.26 1.88
CA TYR A 34 4.81 10.18 1.48
C TYR A 34 5.72 10.55 0.30
N SER A 35 6.99 10.11 0.37
CA SER A 35 7.95 10.22 -0.74
C SER A 35 7.61 9.25 -1.86
N PHE A 36 7.57 9.73 -3.11
CA PHE A 36 7.26 8.89 -4.28
C PHE A 36 8.20 7.68 -4.40
N PHE A 37 9.52 7.90 -4.28
CA PHE A 37 10.50 6.83 -4.41
C PHE A 37 10.36 5.81 -3.27
N GLY A 38 10.17 6.29 -2.03
CA GLY A 38 9.92 5.43 -0.88
C GLY A 38 8.65 4.60 -1.05
N THR A 39 7.57 5.19 -1.55
CA THR A 39 6.32 4.48 -1.82
C THR A 39 6.49 3.39 -2.88
N ILE A 40 7.23 3.64 -3.97
CA ILE A 40 7.50 2.62 -5.00
C ILE A 40 8.26 1.44 -4.39
N LEU A 41 9.29 1.71 -3.60
CA LEU A 41 10.07 0.65 -2.94
C LEU A 41 9.19 -0.21 -2.02
N VAL A 42 8.28 0.40 -1.26
CA VAL A 42 7.36 -0.35 -0.39
C VAL A 42 6.39 -1.20 -1.19
N VAL A 43 5.80 -0.66 -2.26
CA VAL A 43 4.91 -1.42 -3.14
C VAL A 43 5.64 -2.62 -3.74
N LEU A 44 6.86 -2.43 -4.25
CA LEU A 44 7.67 -3.52 -4.79
C LEU A 44 8.03 -4.55 -3.73
N ALA A 45 8.46 -4.11 -2.54
CA ALA A 45 8.83 -5.00 -1.45
C ALA A 45 7.65 -5.88 -1.02
N ILE A 46 6.47 -5.30 -0.79
CA ILE A 46 5.27 -6.07 -0.41
C ILE A 46 4.82 -6.97 -1.56
N GLY A 47 4.90 -6.51 -2.81
CA GLY A 47 4.57 -7.32 -3.98
C GLY A 47 5.46 -8.55 -4.11
N LEU A 48 6.78 -8.42 -3.94
CA LEU A 48 7.72 -9.54 -3.93
C LEU A 48 7.45 -10.50 -2.76
N THR A 49 7.14 -9.97 -1.57
CA THR A 49 6.75 -10.78 -0.41
C THR A 49 5.48 -11.59 -0.68
N LEU A 50 4.47 -11.01 -1.34
CA LEU A 50 3.26 -11.73 -1.72
C LEU A 50 3.53 -12.86 -2.73
N VAL A 51 4.39 -12.61 -3.73
CA VAL A 51 4.82 -13.66 -4.67
C VAL A 51 5.53 -14.79 -3.93
N TYR A 52 6.44 -14.46 -3.01
CA TYR A 52 7.11 -15.44 -2.17
C TYR A 52 6.12 -16.25 -1.31
N TYR A 53 5.17 -15.60 -0.64
CA TYR A 53 4.15 -16.30 0.15
C TYR A 53 3.28 -17.22 -0.72
N ALA A 54 2.91 -16.80 -1.93
CA ALA A 54 2.17 -17.64 -2.86
C ALA A 54 2.98 -18.87 -3.31
N GLN A 55 4.28 -18.72 -3.58
CA GLN A 55 5.16 -19.83 -3.94
C GLN A 55 5.36 -20.83 -2.81
N GLN A 56 5.44 -20.36 -1.56
CA GLN A 56 5.58 -21.21 -0.37
C GLN A 56 4.25 -21.82 0.11
N GLY A 57 3.13 -21.48 -0.53
CA GLY A 57 1.80 -21.96 -0.13
C GLY A 57 1.26 -21.31 1.16
N PHE A 58 1.80 -20.17 1.58
CA PHE A 58 1.35 -19.42 2.75
C PHE A 58 0.11 -18.56 2.43
N TRP A 59 -1.00 -19.22 2.13
CA TRP A 59 -2.24 -18.58 1.69
C TRP A 59 -2.85 -17.64 2.74
N LEU A 60 -2.84 -18.03 4.02
CA LEU A 60 -3.37 -17.21 5.11
C LEU A 60 -2.56 -15.92 5.28
N SER A 61 -1.24 -16.05 5.43
CA SER A 61 -0.30 -14.92 5.47
C SER A 61 -0.44 -14.00 4.24
N SER A 62 -0.60 -14.56 3.03
CA SER A 62 -0.86 -13.79 1.82
C SER A 62 -2.13 -12.94 1.94
N ALA A 63 -3.25 -13.56 2.34
CA ALA A 63 -4.52 -12.86 2.52
C ALA A 63 -4.44 -11.77 3.59
N LEU A 64 -3.71 -12.03 4.68
CA LEU A 64 -3.50 -11.07 5.76
C LEU A 64 -2.67 -9.85 5.34
N THR A 65 -1.76 -10.01 4.38
CA THR A 65 -0.94 -8.89 3.85
C THR A 65 -1.70 -8.01 2.83
N LEU A 66 -2.80 -8.49 2.22
CA LEU A 66 -3.51 -7.78 1.16
C LEU A 66 -4.01 -6.37 1.54
N PRO A 67 -4.59 -6.12 2.73
CA PRO A 67 -5.06 -4.77 3.07
C PRO A 67 -3.91 -3.77 3.17
N MET A 68 -2.77 -4.21 3.71
CA MET A 68 -1.56 -3.39 3.79
C MET A 68 -1.01 -3.09 2.39
N TYR A 69 -0.96 -4.10 1.50
CA TYR A 69 -0.56 -3.90 0.12
C TYR A 69 -1.50 -2.91 -0.62
N THR A 70 -2.81 -3.09 -0.44
CA THR A 70 -3.84 -2.23 -1.04
C THR A 70 -3.68 -0.78 -0.61
N TYR A 71 -3.42 -0.53 0.69
CA TYR A 71 -3.16 0.82 1.18
C TYR A 71 -2.00 1.49 0.44
N TRP A 72 -0.87 0.78 0.29
CA TRP A 72 0.31 1.33 -0.37
C TRP A 72 0.12 1.54 -1.87
N LEU A 73 -0.68 0.70 -2.53
CA LEU A 73 -1.11 0.94 -3.92
C LEU A 73 -1.93 2.22 -4.04
N ILE A 74 -2.85 2.48 -3.10
CA ILE A 74 -3.64 3.72 -3.08
C ILE A 74 -2.74 4.95 -2.86
N VAL A 75 -1.78 4.87 -1.93
CA VAL A 75 -0.80 5.95 -1.71
C VAL A 75 -0.03 6.20 -3.01
N CYS A 76 0.52 5.16 -3.63
CA CYS A 76 1.27 5.23 -4.88
C CYS A 76 0.47 5.89 -6.00
N ALA A 77 -0.75 5.40 -6.24
CA ALA A 77 -1.67 5.94 -7.24
C ALA A 77 -2.01 7.41 -6.96
N SER A 78 -2.17 7.80 -5.69
CA SER A 78 -2.45 9.19 -5.32
C SER A 78 -1.28 10.13 -5.62
N ILE A 79 -0.04 9.69 -5.39
CA ILE A 79 1.16 10.49 -5.68
C ILE A 79 1.36 10.58 -7.19
N LEU A 80 1.22 9.46 -7.89
CA LEU A 80 1.34 9.40 -9.35
C LEU A 80 0.32 10.31 -10.03
N SER A 81 -0.95 10.24 -9.61
CA SER A 81 -2.03 11.08 -10.15
C SER A 81 -1.74 12.58 -9.98
N ARG A 82 -1.11 12.98 -8.88
CA ARG A 82 -0.73 14.37 -8.64
C ARG A 82 0.43 14.81 -9.50
N ARG A 83 1.44 13.96 -9.68
CA ARG A 83 2.57 14.25 -10.58
C ARG A 83 2.07 14.43 -12.01
N LEU A 84 1.18 13.55 -12.47
CA LEU A 84 0.58 13.65 -13.81
C LEU A 84 -0.29 14.90 -13.99
N ARG A 85 -1.07 15.31 -12.97
CA ARG A 85 -1.86 16.55 -13.01
C ARG A 85 -1.03 17.81 -12.90
N GLY A 86 0.06 17.79 -12.12
CA GLY A 86 0.99 18.92 -11.98
C GLY A 86 1.74 19.26 -13.27
N SER A 87 1.73 18.37 -14.26
CA SER A 87 2.30 18.58 -15.60
C SER A 87 1.32 19.20 -16.62
N HIS A 88 0.05 19.44 -16.26
CA HIS A 88 -0.87 20.23 -17.11
C HIS A 88 -0.89 21.69 -16.63
N PRO A 89 -0.33 22.65 -17.39
CA PRO A 89 -0.60 24.06 -17.13
C PRO A 89 -2.12 24.31 -17.28
N PRO A 90 -2.72 25.19 -16.47
CA PRO A 90 -4.12 25.58 -16.67
C PRO A 90 -4.27 26.14 -18.10
N PRO A 91 -5.40 25.90 -18.77
CA PRO A 91 -5.68 26.58 -20.04
C PRO A 91 -5.63 28.08 -19.78
N GLU A 92 -4.79 28.80 -20.52
CA GLU A 92 -4.78 30.26 -20.50
C GLU A 92 -6.20 30.75 -20.78
N SER A 93 -6.77 31.44 -19.80
CA SER A 93 -8.05 32.12 -19.95
C SER A 93 -7.86 33.25 -20.97
N THR A 94 -8.33 33.04 -22.20
CA THR A 94 -8.62 34.09 -23.17
C THR A 94 -9.88 34.86 -22.80
#